data_AF-A0A0N4UNH0-F1
#
_entry.id   AF-A0A0N4UNH0-F1
#
_cell.length_a   1.000
_cell.length_b   1.000
_cell.length_c   1.000
_cell.angle_alpha   90.00
_cell.angle_beta   90.00
_cell.angle_gamma   90.00
#
_symmetry.space_group_name_H-M   'P 1'
#
loop_
_entity.id
_entity.type
_entity.pdbx_description
1 polymer ?
#
loop_
_entity_poly.entity_id
_entity_poly.type
_entity_poly.pdbx_seq_one_letter_code
_entity_poly.pdbx_strand_id
1 'polypeptide(L)'
;EIYSSLPSLTKVSSHNRSLHGTNPQSRGDSSLELEAIAAVHELSFAVHSISVSEMLPRTPELIFVNVTTTEGQPYCIELTLKGWRITSLRNDCMHGDFKQLELFTKYYESLYELMDFISPGYRSRFSEKLSQRLKLLQVILSTSNEPSEYFILFQAGENPEIAAPFSSYACTPLQESPQKSPTSVVSFAFGSANDLDSNL
;
A
#
# COMPACT_ATOMS: atom_id res chain seq x y z
N GLU A 1 5.67 11.21 16.39
CA GLU A 1 6.20 10.17 17.29
C GLU A 1 5.52 8.78 17.15
N ILE A 2 4.93 8.43 15.99
CA ILE A 2 4.33 7.09 15.74
C ILE A 2 4.91 6.46 14.46
N TYR A 3 6.22 6.59 14.26
CA TYR A 3 6.94 5.86 13.19
C TYR A 3 7.88 4.80 13.79
N SER A 4 7.58 4.30 14.98
CA SER A 4 8.09 3.01 15.43
C SER A 4 7.67 1.97 14.38
N SER A 5 8.66 1.40 13.70
CA SER A 5 8.54 0.52 12.52
C SER A 5 7.22 -0.26 12.48
N LEU A 6 6.33 0.11 11.57
CA LEU A 6 5.15 -0.71 11.31
C LEU A 6 5.62 -2.14 11.00
N PRO A 7 4.94 -3.17 11.54
CA PRO A 7 5.26 -4.53 11.19
C PRO A 7 5.04 -4.73 9.69
N SER A 8 5.88 -5.57 9.07
CA SER A 8 5.71 -5.85 7.65
C SER A 8 4.36 -6.53 7.41
N LEU A 9 3.73 -6.20 6.28
CA LEU A 9 2.45 -6.77 5.88
C LEU A 9 2.50 -8.30 5.92
N THR A 10 3.54 -8.91 5.34
CA THR A 10 3.73 -10.37 5.38
C THR A 10 3.69 -10.93 6.80
N LYS A 11 4.34 -10.28 7.76
CA LYS A 11 4.39 -10.76 9.16
C LYS A 11 3.00 -10.72 9.80
N VAL A 12 2.27 -9.63 9.60
CA VAL A 12 0.91 -9.48 10.17
C VAL A 12 -0.05 -10.45 9.48
N SER A 13 0.00 -10.55 8.15
CA SER A 13 -0.78 -11.52 7.38
C SER A 13 -0.53 -12.94 7.89
N SER A 14 0.72 -13.40 7.96
CA SER A 14 1.02 -14.76 8.45
C SER A 14 0.50 -15.04 9.86
N HIS A 15 0.57 -14.04 10.75
CA HIS A 15 -0.02 -14.15 12.08
C HIS A 15 -1.55 -14.32 12.00
N ASN A 16 -2.24 -13.50 11.21
CA ASN A 16 -3.69 -13.59 11.02
C ASN A 16 -4.14 -14.92 10.42
N ARG A 17 -3.41 -15.44 9.43
CA ARG A 17 -3.71 -16.73 8.79
C ARG A 17 -3.55 -17.89 9.77
N SER A 18 -2.58 -17.79 10.69
CA SER A 18 -2.42 -18.78 11.78
C SER A 18 -3.57 -18.77 12.80
N LEU A 19 -4.25 -17.63 12.96
CA LEU A 19 -5.42 -17.48 13.84
C LEU A 19 -6.74 -17.87 13.16
N HIS A 20 -6.74 -18.10 11.85
CA HIS A 20 -7.94 -18.50 11.13
C HIS A 20 -8.48 -19.84 11.67
N GLY A 21 -9.74 -19.85 12.11
CA GLY A 21 -10.38 -21.04 12.72
C GLY A 21 -10.20 -21.17 14.24
N THR A 22 -9.39 -20.32 14.87
CA THR A 22 -9.30 -20.25 16.34
C THR A 22 -10.51 -19.53 16.96
N ASN A 23 -10.72 -19.65 18.27
CA ASN A 23 -11.82 -18.94 18.95
C ASN A 23 -11.63 -17.42 18.82
N PRO A 24 -12.65 -16.64 18.39
CA PRO A 24 -12.59 -15.18 18.30
C PRO A 24 -12.05 -14.48 19.54
N GLN A 25 -12.33 -15.01 20.74
CA GLN A 25 -11.88 -14.44 22.01
C GLN A 25 -10.36 -14.49 22.21
N SER A 26 -9.66 -15.37 21.49
CA SER A 26 -8.20 -15.53 21.60
C SER A 26 -7.42 -14.66 20.62
N ARG A 27 -8.09 -13.89 19.75
CA ARG A 27 -7.46 -13.26 18.59
C ARG A 27 -6.79 -11.91 18.87
N GLY A 28 -6.97 -11.37 20.07
CA GLY A 28 -6.53 -10.03 20.41
C GLY A 28 -7.26 -8.96 19.59
N ASP A 29 -7.39 -7.77 20.16
CA ASP A 29 -8.01 -6.67 19.44
C ASP A 29 -7.06 -6.13 18.35
N SER A 30 -7.60 -5.85 17.16
CA SER A 30 -6.99 -5.13 16.01
C SER A 30 -6.04 -5.87 15.04
N SER A 31 -5.97 -7.20 15.05
CA SER A 31 -5.01 -7.90 14.15
C SER A 31 -5.28 -7.70 12.65
N LEU A 32 -6.55 -7.62 12.22
CA LEU A 32 -6.88 -7.26 10.82
C LEU A 32 -6.67 -5.78 10.52
N GLU A 33 -6.90 -4.90 11.49
CA GLU A 33 -6.71 -3.45 11.30
C GLU A 33 -5.24 -3.13 11.06
N LEU A 34 -4.36 -3.77 11.82
CA LEU A 34 -2.92 -3.67 11.64
C LEU A 34 -2.49 -4.18 10.26
N GLU A 35 -3.11 -5.25 9.76
CA GLU A 35 -2.86 -5.78 8.42
C GLU A 35 -3.32 -4.78 7.34
N ALA A 36 -4.50 -4.18 7.49
CA ALA A 36 -4.99 -3.15 6.57
C ALA A 36 -4.08 -1.91 6.54
N ILE A 37 -3.62 -1.45 7.70
CA ILE A 37 -2.70 -0.30 7.81
C ILE A 37 -1.36 -0.63 7.15
N ALA A 38 -0.80 -1.81 7.43
CA ALA A 38 0.45 -2.26 6.81
C ALA A 38 0.31 -2.35 5.28
N ALA A 39 -0.83 -2.83 4.79
CA ALA A 39 -1.14 -2.91 3.36
C ALA A 39 -1.19 -1.53 2.69
N VAL A 40 -1.94 -0.59 3.26
CA VAL A 40 -2.02 0.80 2.76
C VAL A 40 -0.63 1.42 2.70
N HIS A 41 0.14 1.28 3.78
CA HIS A 41 1.49 1.83 3.86
C HIS A 41 2.41 1.23 2.80
N GLU A 42 2.51 -0.10 2.74
CA GLU A 42 3.49 -0.78 1.88
C GLU A 42 3.15 -0.73 0.39
N LEU A 43 1.88 -0.74 0.00
CA LEU A 43 1.50 -0.77 -1.42
C LEU A 43 1.20 0.60 -2.02
N SER A 44 1.12 1.66 -1.21
CA SER A 44 0.84 3.03 -1.66
C SER A 44 1.68 3.49 -2.87
N PHE A 45 2.94 3.06 -2.96
CA PHE A 45 3.84 3.45 -4.05
C PHE A 45 3.52 2.79 -5.41
N ALA A 46 2.75 1.69 -5.42
CA ALA A 46 2.56 0.83 -6.59
C ALA A 46 1.11 0.80 -7.09
N VAL A 47 0.29 1.75 -6.66
CA VAL A 47 -1.12 1.91 -7.03
C VAL A 47 -1.44 3.38 -7.28
N HIS A 48 -2.58 3.67 -7.91
CA HIS A 48 -3.05 5.06 -8.02
C HIS A 48 -3.59 5.57 -6.68
N SER A 49 -4.36 4.73 -5.97
CA SER A 49 -4.79 4.99 -4.60
C SER A 49 -5.06 3.70 -3.84
N ILE A 50 -4.88 3.72 -2.52
CA ILE A 50 -5.29 2.65 -1.61
C ILE A 50 -5.72 3.25 -0.28
N SER A 51 -6.87 2.83 0.24
CA SER A 51 -7.39 3.29 1.52
C SER A 51 -8.37 2.29 2.13
N VAL A 52 -8.52 2.32 3.45
CA VAL A 52 -9.64 1.61 4.10
C VAL A 52 -10.95 2.31 3.71
N SER A 53 -11.99 1.54 3.40
CA SER A 53 -13.30 2.10 3.07
C SER A 53 -13.93 2.73 4.31
N GLU A 54 -14.43 3.96 4.15
CA GLU A 54 -15.18 4.68 5.19
C GLU A 54 -16.69 4.44 5.10
N MET A 55 -17.15 3.88 3.98
CA MET A 55 -18.57 3.71 3.65
C MET A 55 -19.10 2.31 3.99
N LEU A 56 -18.23 1.32 4.12
CA LEU A 56 -18.58 -0.07 4.35
C LEU A 56 -18.32 -0.49 5.81
N PRO A 57 -19.05 -1.51 6.33
CA PRO A 57 -18.87 -1.96 7.71
C PRO A 57 -17.44 -2.39 8.01
N ARG A 58 -16.92 -1.93 9.14
CA ARG A 58 -15.63 -2.35 9.71
C ARG A 58 -15.90 -3.11 10.99
N THR A 59 -15.48 -4.37 11.05
CA THR A 59 -15.56 -5.21 12.23
C THR A 59 -14.19 -5.82 12.53
N PRO A 60 -13.97 -6.38 13.73
CA PRO A 60 -12.72 -7.08 14.05
C PRO A 60 -12.40 -8.27 13.13
N GLU A 61 -13.39 -8.79 12.39
CA GLU A 61 -13.27 -9.95 11.50
C GLU A 61 -13.33 -9.62 10.01
N LEU A 62 -13.71 -8.38 9.66
CA LEU A 62 -13.93 -7.95 8.28
C LEU A 62 -13.60 -6.46 8.12
N ILE A 63 -12.71 -6.16 7.19
CA ILE A 63 -12.36 -4.79 6.80
C ILE A 63 -12.45 -4.68 5.28
N PHE A 64 -13.02 -3.59 4.78
CA PHE A 64 -13.01 -3.29 3.35
C PHE A 64 -11.92 -2.27 3.02
N VAL A 65 -11.20 -2.53 1.94
CA VAL A 65 -10.11 -1.71 1.41
C VAL A 65 -10.41 -1.39 -0.05
N ASN A 66 -10.37 -0.11 -0.39
CA ASN A 66 -10.45 0.36 -1.75
C ASN A 66 -9.05 0.44 -2.36
N VAL A 67 -8.91 -0.04 -3.58
CA VAL A 67 -7.68 0.06 -4.37
C VAL A 67 -8.04 0.54 -5.76
N THR A 68 -7.38 1.61 -6.21
CA THR A 68 -7.37 1.99 -7.61
C THR A 68 -6.01 1.62 -8.17
N THR A 69 -5.97 0.69 -9.12
CA THR A 69 -4.70 0.21 -9.70
C THR A 69 -3.99 1.31 -10.50
N THR A 70 -2.74 1.08 -10.89
CA THR A 70 -2.00 2.01 -11.76
C THR A 70 -2.68 2.25 -13.11
N GLU A 71 -3.51 1.32 -13.56
CA GLU A 71 -4.32 1.39 -14.78
C GLU A 71 -5.62 2.20 -14.59
N GLY A 72 -5.88 2.72 -13.37
CA GLY A 72 -7.09 3.47 -13.05
C GLY A 72 -8.31 2.59 -12.76
N GLN A 73 -8.16 1.28 -12.59
CA GLN A 73 -9.27 0.37 -12.32
C GLN A 73 -9.56 0.32 -10.81
N PRO A 74 -10.78 0.65 -10.37
CA PRO A 74 -11.15 0.59 -8.96
C PRO A 74 -11.58 -0.82 -8.55
N TYR A 75 -11.20 -1.22 -7.34
CA TYR A 75 -11.59 -2.46 -6.70
C TYR A 75 -11.93 -2.17 -5.23
N CYS A 76 -13.01 -2.77 -4.77
CA CYS A 76 -13.24 -2.95 -3.34
C CYS A 76 -12.84 -4.38 -2.98
N ILE A 77 -12.07 -4.51 -1.91
CA ILE A 77 -11.47 -5.76 -1.46
C ILE A 77 -11.86 -5.94 0.00
N GLU A 78 -12.33 -7.12 0.36
CA GLU A 78 -12.45 -7.51 1.76
C GLU A 78 -11.17 -8.16 2.26
N LEU A 79 -10.83 -7.84 3.50
CA LEU A 79 -9.82 -8.47 4.31
C LEU A 79 -10.50 -9.21 5.45
N THR A 80 -10.21 -10.51 5.55
CA THR A 80 -10.63 -11.36 6.66
C THR A 80 -9.45 -12.21 7.13
N LEU A 81 -9.64 -13.01 8.17
CA LEU A 81 -8.63 -14.00 8.58
C LEU A 81 -8.35 -15.07 7.51
N LYS A 82 -9.27 -15.27 6.55
CA LYS A 82 -9.08 -16.18 5.41
C LYS A 82 -8.12 -15.63 4.35
N GLY A 83 -7.89 -14.31 4.33
CA GLY A 83 -7.17 -13.65 3.25
C GLY A 83 -7.94 -12.49 2.64
N TRP A 84 -7.55 -12.18 1.41
CA TRP A 84 -8.01 -11.04 0.63
C TRP A 84 -8.93 -11.49 -0.50
N ARG A 85 -10.06 -10.84 -0.70
CA ARG A 85 -11.00 -11.18 -1.77
C ARG A 85 -11.58 -9.92 -2.40
N ILE A 86 -11.70 -9.91 -3.73
CA ILE A 86 -12.38 -8.83 -4.45
C ILE A 86 -13.87 -8.93 -4.18
N THR A 87 -14.50 -7.84 -3.74
CA THR A 87 -15.94 -7.76 -3.51
C THR A 87 -16.66 -6.96 -4.59
N SER A 88 -15.97 -6.02 -5.25
CA SER A 88 -16.55 -5.25 -6.35
C SER A 88 -15.48 -4.62 -7.24
N LEU A 89 -15.86 -4.27 -8.47
CA LEU A 89 -15.06 -3.48 -9.43
C LEU A 89 -15.30 -1.97 -9.28
N ARG A 90 -15.68 -1.55 -8.08
CA ARG A 90 -15.97 -0.16 -7.72
C ARG A 90 -15.56 0.05 -6.28
N ASN A 91 -15.01 1.22 -5.98
CA ASN A 91 -14.74 1.61 -4.60
C ASN A 91 -16.06 1.69 -3.81
N ASP A 92 -15.97 1.39 -2.51
CA ASP A 92 -17.08 1.50 -1.56
C ASP A 92 -18.31 0.67 -1.94
N CYS A 93 -18.10 -0.45 -2.62
CA CYS A 93 -19.14 -1.35 -3.06
C CYS A 93 -18.81 -2.80 -2.70
N MET A 94 -19.79 -3.57 -2.26
CA MET A 94 -19.66 -5.02 -2.01
C MET A 94 -20.50 -5.88 -2.97
N HIS A 95 -21.04 -5.26 -4.02
CA HIS A 95 -21.79 -5.97 -5.06
C HIS A 95 -20.82 -6.54 -6.10
N GLY A 96 -20.54 -7.83 -5.99
CA GLY A 96 -19.85 -8.59 -7.02
C GLY A 96 -20.75 -8.82 -8.24
N ASP A 97 -20.15 -9.23 -9.37
CA ASP A 97 -20.87 -9.65 -10.57
C ASP A 97 -20.94 -11.19 -10.61
N PHE A 98 -22.17 -11.72 -10.56
CA PHE A 98 -22.42 -13.17 -10.64
C PHE A 98 -21.92 -13.80 -11.94
N LYS A 99 -21.70 -13.01 -13.00
CA LYS A 99 -21.11 -13.48 -14.27
C LYS A 99 -19.63 -13.79 -14.16
N GLN A 100 -18.94 -13.23 -13.16
CA GLN A 100 -17.52 -13.48 -12.88
C GLN A 100 -17.37 -14.06 -11.47
N LEU A 101 -18.16 -15.09 -11.16
CA LEU A 101 -18.23 -15.68 -9.81
C LEU A 101 -16.84 -16.06 -9.27
N GLU A 102 -15.97 -16.63 -10.09
CA GLU A 102 -14.61 -17.01 -9.67
C GLU A 102 -13.79 -15.81 -9.16
N LEU A 103 -13.95 -14.64 -9.78
CA LEU A 103 -13.27 -13.41 -9.38
C LEU A 103 -13.69 -12.94 -7.98
N PHE A 104 -14.99 -13.00 -7.68
CA PHE A 104 -15.57 -12.48 -6.43
C PHE A 104 -15.68 -13.52 -5.32
N THR A 105 -15.26 -14.77 -5.55
CA THR A 105 -15.30 -15.85 -4.55
C THR A 105 -13.92 -16.34 -4.15
N LYS A 106 -12.89 -16.10 -4.97
CA LYS A 106 -11.51 -16.49 -4.69
C LYS A 106 -10.88 -15.62 -3.59
N TYR A 107 -10.41 -16.28 -2.54
CA TYR A 107 -9.50 -15.67 -1.57
C TYR A 107 -8.06 -15.85 -2.03
N TYR A 108 -7.27 -14.79 -1.85
CA TYR A 108 -5.84 -14.75 -2.03
C TYR A 108 -5.19 -14.72 -0.66
N GLU A 109 -4.11 -15.48 -0.48
CA GLU A 109 -3.45 -15.60 0.82
C GLU A 109 -2.80 -14.28 1.24
N SER A 110 -2.22 -13.58 0.26
CA SER A 110 -1.55 -12.30 0.44
C SER A 110 -2.09 -11.25 -0.52
N LEU A 111 -2.04 -9.98 -0.10
CA LEU A 111 -2.39 -8.87 -0.97
C LEU A 111 -1.45 -8.77 -2.19
N TYR A 112 -0.19 -9.18 -2.05
CA TYR A 112 0.77 -9.17 -3.16
C TYR A 112 0.34 -10.12 -4.29
N GLU A 113 -0.19 -11.31 -3.95
CA GLU A 113 -0.72 -12.26 -4.93
C GLU A 113 -1.94 -11.69 -5.66
N LEU A 114 -2.85 -11.06 -4.90
CA LEU A 114 -4.01 -10.38 -5.48
C LEU A 114 -3.59 -9.23 -6.41
N MET A 115 -2.62 -8.41 -6.01
CA MET A 115 -2.13 -7.28 -6.79
C MET A 115 -1.37 -7.69 -8.05
N ASP A 116 -0.58 -8.77 -8.00
CA ASP A 116 0.05 -9.34 -9.20
C ASP A 116 -0.99 -9.83 -10.22
N PHE A 117 -2.14 -10.33 -9.72
CA PHE A 117 -3.24 -10.76 -10.56
C PHE A 117 -4.03 -9.60 -11.20
N ILE A 118 -4.37 -8.55 -10.44
CA ILE A 118 -5.25 -7.46 -10.94
C ILE A 118 -4.52 -6.29 -11.60
N SER A 119 -3.23 -6.08 -11.33
CA SER A 119 -2.50 -4.89 -11.81
C SER A 119 -1.15 -5.25 -12.43
N PRO A 120 -1.03 -5.25 -13.77
CA PRO A 120 0.26 -5.44 -14.43
C PRO A 120 1.24 -4.31 -14.12
N GLY A 121 0.78 -3.08 -13.89
CA GLY A 121 1.59 -1.94 -13.52
C GLY A 121 2.11 -2.02 -12.09
N TYR A 122 1.37 -2.62 -11.15
CA TYR A 122 1.90 -2.98 -9.82
C TYR A 122 3.18 -3.82 -9.95
N ARG A 123 3.17 -4.86 -10.79
CA ARG A 123 4.34 -5.73 -11.02
C ARG A 123 5.52 -4.96 -11.59
N SER A 124 5.28 -4.05 -12.54
CA SER A 124 6.32 -3.18 -13.11
C SER A 124 6.93 -2.25 -12.05
N ARG A 125 6.09 -1.58 -11.25
CA ARG A 125 6.51 -0.69 -10.15
C ARG A 125 7.27 -1.43 -9.07
N PHE A 126 6.82 -2.63 -8.71
CA PHE A 126 7.48 -3.48 -7.73
C PHE A 126 8.87 -3.92 -8.22
N SER A 127 8.96 -4.38 -9.47
CA SER A 127 10.23 -4.74 -10.10
C SER A 127 11.20 -3.56 -10.18
N GLU A 128 10.70 -2.37 -10.56
CA GLU A 128 11.46 -1.14 -10.58
C GLU A 128 12.00 -0.80 -9.18
N LYS A 129 11.14 -0.80 -8.16
CA LYS A 129 11.54 -0.51 -6.77
C LYS A 129 12.59 -1.50 -6.27
N LEU A 130 12.42 -2.79 -6.57
CA LEU A 130 13.39 -3.83 -6.21
C LEU A 130 14.74 -3.58 -6.92
N SER A 131 14.71 -3.26 -8.21
CA SER A 131 15.91 -2.98 -8.99
C SER A 131 16.68 -1.77 -8.45
N GLN A 132 15.97 -0.71 -8.05
CA GLN A 132 16.57 0.48 -7.44
C GLN A 132 17.24 0.15 -6.10
N ARG A 133 16.58 -0.65 -5.26
CA ARG A 133 17.15 -1.10 -3.98
C ARG A 133 18.39 -1.97 -4.17
N LEU A 134 18.38 -2.87 -5.15
CA LEU A 134 19.55 -3.71 -5.49
C LEU A 134 20.72 -2.87 -6.00
N LYS A 135 20.47 -1.90 -6.89
CA LYS A 135 21.51 -0.96 -7.37
C LYS A 135 22.12 -0.17 -6.21
N LEU A 136 21.29 0.31 -5.28
CA LEU A 136 21.77 1.02 -4.10
C LEU A 136 22.65 0.13 -3.22
N LEU A 137 22.26 -1.12 -2.96
CA LEU A 137 23.10 -2.06 -2.22
C LEU A 137 24.42 -2.32 -2.94
N GLN A 138 24.40 -2.44 -4.26
CA GLN A 138 25.62 -2.61 -5.06
C GLN A 138 26.55 -1.40 -4.94
N VAL A 139 26.00 -0.17 -4.96
CA VAL A 139 26.78 1.07 -4.76
C VAL A 139 27.36 1.13 -3.35
N ILE A 140 26.56 0.85 -2.31
CA ILE A 140 27.04 0.86 -0.91
C ILE A 140 28.18 -0.15 -0.72
N LEU A 141 28.09 -1.32 -1.33
CA LEU A 141 29.13 -2.34 -1.23
C LEU A 141 30.40 -1.97 -2.01
N SER A 142 30.31 -1.18 -3.08
CA SER A 142 31.48 -0.68 -3.81
C SER A 142 32.10 0.58 -3.18
N THR A 143 31.30 1.42 -2.50
CA THR A 143 31.75 2.60 -1.76
C THR A 143 31.96 2.28 -0.29
N SER A 144 32.91 1.41 0.03
CA SER A 144 33.36 1.21 1.42
C SER A 144 34.25 2.35 1.95
N ASN A 145 34.40 3.43 1.19
CA ASN A 145 35.04 4.68 1.59
C ASN A 145 34.08 5.85 1.30
N GLU A 146 33.60 6.52 2.36
CA GLU A 146 32.71 7.69 2.40
C GLU A 146 31.22 7.48 2.02
N PRO A 147 30.24 7.85 2.89
CA PRO A 147 28.83 7.80 2.56
C PRO A 147 28.49 8.85 1.50
N SER A 148 28.24 8.41 0.27
CA SER A 148 27.87 9.27 -0.85
C SER A 148 26.46 9.86 -0.68
N GLU A 149 26.24 11.08 -1.20
CA GLU A 149 24.97 11.85 -1.18
C GLU A 149 23.72 11.03 -1.56
N TYR A 150 23.90 9.94 -2.30
CA TYR A 150 22.85 8.98 -2.67
C TYR A 150 22.04 8.45 -1.48
N PHE A 151 22.67 8.28 -0.30
CA PHE A 151 21.95 7.79 0.87
C PHE A 151 20.91 8.79 1.38
N ILE A 152 21.20 10.10 1.27
CA ILE A 152 20.36 11.18 1.78
C ILE A 152 19.12 11.37 0.88
N LEU A 153 19.32 11.38 -0.44
CA LEU A 153 18.24 11.57 -1.41
C LEU A 153 17.18 10.45 -1.34
N PHE A 154 17.60 9.21 -1.06
CA PHE A 154 16.66 8.09 -1.03
C PHE A 154 15.76 8.10 0.23
N GLN A 155 16.24 8.60 1.36
CA GLN A 155 15.40 8.76 2.57
C GLN A 155 14.30 9.81 2.37
N ALA A 156 14.52 10.79 1.48
CA ALA A 156 13.55 11.83 1.16
C ALA A 156 12.39 11.35 0.27
N GLY A 157 12.43 10.11 -0.24
CA GLY A 157 11.36 9.58 -1.11
C GLY A 157 11.27 10.27 -2.49
N GLU A 158 12.26 11.09 -2.84
CA GLU A 158 12.35 11.76 -4.13
C GLU A 158 13.07 10.86 -5.14
N ASN A 159 12.51 10.75 -6.35
CA ASN A 159 13.14 10.03 -7.46
C ASN A 159 14.51 10.65 -7.75
N PRO A 160 15.62 9.89 -7.68
CA PRO A 160 16.98 10.42 -7.87
C PRO A 160 17.31 10.77 -9.34
N GLU A 161 16.32 10.99 -10.20
CA GLU A 161 16.54 11.39 -11.60
C GLU A 161 16.82 12.90 -11.77
N ILE A 162 16.76 13.69 -10.70
CA ILE A 162 17.00 15.15 -10.73
C ILE A 162 18.35 15.54 -10.10
N ALA A 163 19.10 14.60 -9.52
CA ALA A 163 20.36 14.90 -8.82
C ALA A 163 21.49 13.94 -9.23
N ALA A 164 21.83 13.93 -10.52
CA ALA A 164 23.17 13.52 -10.95
C ALA A 164 23.99 14.79 -11.18
N PRO A 165 25.11 15.00 -10.45
CA PRO A 165 25.92 16.19 -10.62
C PRO A 165 26.54 16.22 -12.02
N PHE A 166 26.52 17.41 -12.61
CA PHE A 166 27.26 17.76 -13.82
C PHE A 166 28.72 17.27 -13.72
N SER A 167 29.02 16.18 -14.41
CA SER A 167 30.35 15.95 -14.97
C SER A 167 30.23 16.11 -16.48
N SER A 168 30.71 17.27 -16.93
CA SER A 168 30.91 17.74 -18.30
C SER A 168 30.82 16.69 -19.40
N TYR A 169 29.97 16.91 -20.41
CA TYR A 169 30.39 17.21 -21.80
C TYR A 169 29.19 17.76 -22.60
N ALA A 170 29.38 18.97 -23.13
CA ALA A 170 28.83 19.56 -24.37
C ALA A 170 27.33 19.92 -24.51
N CYS A 171 27.09 21.23 -24.76
CA CYS A 171 26.16 21.89 -25.72
C CYS A 171 24.77 21.25 -25.94
N THR A 172 23.63 21.89 -25.67
CA THR A 172 23.12 23.23 -26.09
C THR A 172 21.78 23.52 -25.39
N PRO A 173 21.36 24.79 -25.19
CA PRO A 173 20.11 25.12 -24.48
C PRO A 173 18.90 25.28 -25.43
N LEU A 174 17.76 24.71 -25.07
CA LEU A 174 16.44 25.10 -25.59
C LEU A 174 15.37 25.10 -24.47
N GLN A 175 15.08 26.32 -24.01
CA GLN A 175 13.79 26.94 -23.71
C GLN A 175 12.69 26.21 -22.90
N GLU A 176 12.37 26.82 -21.75
CA GLU A 176 11.33 26.47 -20.76
C GLU A 176 9.87 26.59 -21.27
N SER A 177 8.99 25.79 -20.67
CA SER A 177 7.58 26.10 -20.39
C SER A 177 7.10 25.20 -19.23
N PRO A 178 6.60 25.73 -18.09
CA PRO A 178 6.23 24.93 -16.91
C PRO A 178 4.71 24.74 -16.70
N GLN A 179 4.36 23.90 -15.70
CA GLN A 179 3.05 23.63 -15.05
C GLN A 179 2.44 22.26 -15.41
N LYS A 180 1.91 21.42 -14.50
CA LYS A 180 1.59 21.50 -13.04
C LYS A 180 1.35 20.04 -12.57
N SER A 181 1.83 19.63 -11.40
CA SER A 181 1.45 18.36 -10.76
C SER A 181 0.42 18.60 -9.63
N PRO A 182 -0.54 17.69 -9.40
CA PRO A 182 -1.45 17.79 -8.26
C PRO A 182 -0.88 17.08 -7.02
N THR A 183 -0.90 17.79 -5.90
CA THR A 183 -0.63 17.29 -4.55
C THR A 183 -1.76 16.37 -4.10
N SER A 184 -1.46 15.12 -3.72
CA SER A 184 -2.43 14.24 -3.05
C SER A 184 -2.25 14.39 -1.54
N VAL A 185 -3.29 14.89 -0.86
CA VAL A 185 -3.32 15.10 0.60
C VAL A 185 -3.87 13.82 1.23
N VAL A 186 -3.06 13.13 2.02
CA VAL A 186 -3.53 12.02 2.87
C VAL A 186 -4.05 12.64 4.17
N SER A 187 -5.36 12.54 4.39
CA SER A 187 -6.01 12.97 5.62
C SER A 187 -6.30 11.75 6.49
N PHE A 188 -5.75 11.70 7.70
CA PHE A 188 -6.14 10.74 8.73
C PHE A 188 -6.93 11.49 9.79
N ALA A 189 -8.25 11.28 9.83
CA ALA A 189 -9.09 11.72 10.94
C ALA A 189 -9.21 10.58 11.96
N PHE A 190 -8.52 10.69 13.08
CA PHE A 190 -8.83 9.90 14.27
C PHE A 190 -9.98 10.59 15.01
N GLY A 191 -11.21 10.13 14.76
CA GLY A 191 -12.36 10.50 15.57
C GLY A 191 -12.33 9.75 16.90
N SER A 192 -11.92 10.43 17.97
CA SER A 192 -12.25 10.02 19.34
C SER A 192 -13.60 10.65 19.69
N ALA A 193 -14.62 9.82 19.86
CA ALA A 193 -15.89 10.22 20.43
C ALA A 193 -16.05 9.49 21.77
N ASN A 194 -15.56 10.13 22.82
CA ASN A 194 -16.21 10.03 24.13
C ASN A 194 -17.31 11.08 24.09
N ASP A 195 -18.58 10.67 24.08
CA ASP A 195 -19.65 11.55 24.55
C ASP A 195 -20.94 10.76 24.80
N LEU A 196 -21.51 11.03 25.98
CA LEU A 196 -22.90 10.90 26.41
C LEU A 196 -23.32 9.62 27.16
N ASP A 197 -23.04 9.67 28.46
CA ASP A 197 -24.03 9.42 29.53
C ASP A 197 -25.41 10.01 29.17
N SER A 198 -26.48 9.22 29.23
CA SER A 198 -27.77 9.57 29.87
C SER A 198 -28.92 8.60 29.52
N ASN A 199 -29.47 7.99 30.57
CA ASN A 199 -30.89 7.63 30.78
C ASN A 199 -31.61 6.75 29.75
N LEU A 200 -31.65 5.43 29.99
CA LEU A 200 -32.83 4.60 30.34
C LEU A 200 -32.49 3.11 30.31
#